data_AF-A0A1E1WCT2-F1
#
_entry.id   AF-A0A1E1WCT2-F1
#
_cell.length_a   1.000
_cell.length_b   1.000
_cell.length_c   1.000
_cell.angle_alpha   90.00
_cell.angle_beta   90.00
_cell.angle_gamma   90.00
#
_symmetry.space_group_name_H-M   'P 1'
#
loop_
_entity.id
_entity.type
_entity.pdbx_description
1 polymer ?
#
loop_
_entity_poly.entity_id
_entity_poly.type
_entity_poly.pdbx_seq_one_letter_code
_entity_poly.pdbx_strand_id
1 'polypeptide(L)'
;MEKTRCQNRDELVRSNLVFDRNGAIVAVYRKPINIEANCSMSKAIPTFATDFGTTFVLLMEDDLVLRNPEEFRAKNFIVAGPLDTEIPFLNGREFASSWAFVTGANLVTSSGIYAGRAGLVTGSGKMVVADLKKNGRPDQHASPIITPTKLNSLPGEDLGQYIIRPLNLEASIRGYSETVCHGQFCCDFYVKTSYIGSQNEVSYGLAVFDGVRRFARDHHIGTQSCSIFACAGLYKRSCILGPNNSTNTHFEKITISGSFTRTNAAQFPTVSSTSDVQKITFDTNTVKDTNKVTINVENGRNLIRFGIFGRVYSKDFDRKGNSTNNAMENHYDYFFTEDFQEFFDYLWIRIRIMIFIVSIYVLEML
;
A
#
# COMPACT_ATOMS: atom_id res chain seq x y z
N MET A 1 -12.78 18.46 17.23
CA MET A 1 -11.39 18.68 17.69
C MET A 1 -11.49 19.24 19.09
N GLU A 2 -10.70 18.71 20.02
CA GLU A 2 -10.70 19.09 21.43
C GLU A 2 -9.33 19.72 21.76
N LYS A 3 -9.34 20.78 22.57
CA LYS A 3 -8.14 21.42 23.08
C LYS A 3 -7.80 20.78 24.42
N THR A 4 -6.63 20.14 24.52
CA THR A 4 -6.16 19.49 25.74
C THR A 4 -4.86 20.12 26.20
N ARG A 5 -4.63 20.19 27.51
CA ARG A 5 -3.40 20.75 28.07
C ARG A 5 -2.39 19.63 28.33
N CYS A 6 -1.27 19.63 27.63
CA CYS A 6 -0.20 18.64 27.72
C CYS A 6 1.13 19.35 27.94
N GLN A 7 1.89 18.96 28.98
CA GLN A 7 3.23 19.50 29.28
C GLN A 7 3.31 21.05 29.21
N ASN A 8 2.33 21.73 29.81
CA ASN A 8 2.19 23.19 29.84
C ASN A 8 1.91 23.88 28.49
N ARG A 9 1.57 23.13 27.44
CA ARG A 9 1.06 23.65 26.18
C ARG A 9 -0.36 23.17 25.94
N ASP A 10 -1.11 24.00 25.24
CA ASP A 10 -2.39 23.59 24.72
C ASP A 10 -2.19 22.95 23.36
N GLU A 11 -2.62 21.70 23.23
CA GLU A 11 -2.51 20.91 22.01
C GLU A 11 -3.90 20.52 21.51
N LEU A 12 -4.04 20.36 20.20
CA LEU A 12 -5.28 19.91 19.59
C LEU A 12 -5.25 18.40 19.41
N VAL A 13 -6.30 17.73 19.87
CA VAL A 13 -6.50 16.29 19.72
C VAL A 13 -7.79 15.97 18.99
N ARG A 14 -7.79 14.82 18.32
CA ARG A 14 -8.98 14.14 17.80
C ARG A 14 -9.36 13.05 18.77
N SER A 15 -10.65 12.74 18.86
CA SER A 15 -11.15 11.75 19.80
C SER A 15 -12.27 10.94 19.17
N ASN A 16 -12.16 9.62 19.27
CA ASN A 16 -13.23 8.68 19.00
C ASN A 16 -13.83 8.24 20.34
N LEU A 17 -15.15 8.36 20.44
CA LEU A 17 -15.93 8.02 21.63
C LEU A 17 -16.78 6.78 21.31
N VAL A 18 -16.86 5.87 22.26
CA VAL A 18 -17.78 4.72 22.20
C VAL A 18 -18.83 4.91 23.27
N PHE A 19 -20.09 4.91 22.85
CA PHE A 19 -21.25 4.97 23.73
C PHE A 19 -21.90 3.58 23.83
N ASP A 20 -22.28 3.16 25.03
CA ASP A 20 -23.08 1.96 25.22
C ASP A 20 -24.58 2.20 24.90
N ARG A 21 -25.40 1.15 25.05
CA ARG A 21 -26.86 1.23 24.81
C ARG A 21 -27.60 2.20 25.73
N ASN A 22 -27.00 2.61 26.86
CA ASN A 22 -27.56 3.56 27.81
C ASN A 22 -27.05 5.00 27.56
N GLY A 23 -26.21 5.20 26.55
CA GLY A 23 -25.58 6.48 26.24
C GLY A 23 -24.39 6.82 27.13
N ALA A 24 -23.86 5.88 27.92
CA ALA A 24 -22.66 6.09 28.72
C ALA A 24 -21.40 5.90 27.87
N ILE A 25 -20.37 6.72 28.11
CA ILE A 25 -19.07 6.60 27.42
C ILE A 25 -18.31 5.42 28.01
N VAL A 26 -18.04 4.40 27.21
CA VAL A 26 -17.32 3.17 27.63
C VAL A 26 -15.89 3.10 27.09
N ALA A 27 -15.56 3.91 26.09
CA ALA A 27 -14.18 4.12 25.68
C ALA A 27 -13.97 5.49 25.05
N VAL A 28 -12.75 6.00 25.22
CA VAL A 28 -12.26 7.21 24.57
C VAL A 28 -10.88 6.93 24.00
N TYR A 29 -10.74 7.04 22.69
CA TYR A 29 -9.45 6.96 22.02
C TYR A 29 -9.10 8.32 21.43
N ARG A 30 -7.97 8.89 21.85
CA ARG A 30 -7.53 10.21 21.38
C ARG A 30 -6.31 10.06 20.46
N LYS A 31 -6.06 11.04 19.60
CA LYS A 31 -4.84 11.10 18.78
C LYS A 31 -4.47 12.57 18.60
N PRO A 32 -3.20 12.97 18.75
CA PRO A 32 -2.79 14.32 18.39
C PRO A 32 -3.07 14.61 16.92
N ILE A 33 -3.29 15.88 16.58
CA ILE A 33 -3.48 16.28 15.19
C ILE A 33 -2.18 16.22 14.39
N ASN A 34 -1.04 16.47 15.03
CA ASN A 34 0.30 16.45 14.43
C ASN A 34 1.26 15.59 15.26
N ILE A 35 2.33 15.10 14.64
CA ILE A 35 3.36 14.28 15.31
C ILE A 35 4.20 15.12 16.31
N GLU A 36 4.20 16.44 16.15
CA GLU A 36 4.90 17.39 17.04
C GLU A 36 4.22 17.57 18.40
N ALA A 37 2.96 17.15 18.54
CA ALA A 37 2.23 17.22 19.79
C ALA A 37 2.77 16.17 20.79
N ASN A 38 3.15 16.66 21.98
CA ASN A 38 3.75 15.87 23.05
C ASN A 38 2.70 15.35 24.05
N CYS A 39 1.41 15.46 23.75
CA CYS A 39 0.39 14.66 24.41
C CYS A 39 0.74 13.18 24.25
N SER A 40 1.45 12.64 25.24
CA SER A 40 1.68 11.21 25.37
C SER A 40 0.33 10.56 25.58
N MET A 41 -0.29 10.21 24.45
CA MET A 41 -1.38 9.29 24.38
C MET A 41 -0.96 8.04 25.14
N SER A 42 -1.79 7.62 26.10
CA SER A 42 -1.56 6.34 26.78
C SER A 42 -1.26 5.28 25.73
N LYS A 43 -0.10 4.62 25.86
CA LYS A 43 0.26 3.45 25.03
C LYS A 43 -0.68 2.27 25.26
N ALA A 44 -1.61 2.38 26.22
CA ALA A 44 -2.64 1.39 26.45
C ALA A 44 -3.44 1.15 25.18
N ILE A 45 -3.67 -0.12 24.86
CA ILE A 45 -4.48 -0.52 23.73
C ILE A 45 -5.92 -0.04 24.00
N PRO A 46 -6.47 0.85 23.15
CA PRO A 46 -7.84 1.33 23.32
C PRO A 46 -8.82 0.18 23.09
N THR A 47 -9.34 -0.39 24.16
CA THR A 47 -10.32 -1.48 24.11
C THR A 47 -11.59 -1.13 24.87
N PHE A 48 -12.69 -1.76 24.48
CA PHE A 48 -13.93 -1.70 25.23
C PHE A 48 -14.63 -3.05 25.20
N ALA A 49 -15.21 -3.43 26.35
CA ALA A 49 -16.04 -4.61 26.47
C ALA A 49 -17.48 -4.25 26.07
N THR A 50 -18.17 -5.22 25.49
CA THR A 50 -19.58 -5.10 25.12
C THR A 50 -20.43 -5.99 26.02
N ASP A 51 -21.70 -5.62 26.19
CA ASP A 51 -22.70 -6.39 26.93
C ASP A 51 -23.06 -7.73 26.27
N PHE A 52 -22.73 -7.92 24.99
CA PHE A 52 -22.82 -9.20 24.30
C PHE A 52 -21.54 -10.02 24.41
N GLY A 53 -20.61 -9.68 25.31
CA GLY A 53 -19.46 -10.52 25.67
C GLY A 53 -18.35 -10.57 24.62
N THR A 54 -18.14 -9.47 23.89
CA THR A 54 -17.02 -9.28 22.96
C THR A 54 -16.21 -8.05 23.35
N THR A 55 -14.88 -8.15 23.29
CA THR A 55 -13.99 -6.99 23.43
C THR A 55 -13.56 -6.52 22.04
N PHE A 56 -13.69 -5.22 21.79
CA PHE A 56 -13.20 -4.58 20.58
C PHE A 56 -11.96 -3.75 20.86
N VAL A 57 -11.06 -3.71 19.88
CA VAL A 57 -9.99 -2.71 19.78
C VAL A 57 -10.48 -1.55 18.92
N LEU A 58 -10.29 -0.32 19.39
CA LEU A 58 -10.67 0.90 18.69
C LEU A 58 -9.45 1.60 18.10
N LEU A 59 -9.31 1.57 16.78
CA LEU A 59 -8.26 2.26 16.04
C LEU A 59 -8.81 3.51 15.35
N MET A 60 -7.92 4.41 14.95
CA MET A 60 -8.27 5.63 14.21
C MET A 60 -7.50 5.70 12.90
N GLU A 61 -8.23 5.73 11.77
CA GLU A 61 -7.69 6.00 10.44
C GLU A 61 -6.40 5.19 10.14
N ASP A 62 -5.26 5.88 10.04
CA ASP A 62 -3.90 5.41 9.76
C ASP A 62 -3.35 4.36 10.73
N ASP A 63 -3.93 4.25 11.93
CA ASP A 63 -3.43 3.31 12.94
C ASP A 63 -3.50 1.86 12.45
N LEU A 64 -4.41 1.57 11.51
CA LEU A 64 -4.49 0.27 10.86
C LEU A 64 -3.18 -0.10 10.12
N VAL A 65 -2.50 0.90 9.55
CA VAL A 65 -1.24 0.76 8.80
C VAL A 65 -0.02 0.93 9.70
N LEU A 66 -0.11 1.85 10.67
CA LEU A 66 1.00 2.26 11.51
C LEU A 66 1.30 1.29 12.64
N ARG A 67 0.30 0.53 13.10
CA ARG A 67 0.47 -0.38 14.23
C ARG A 67 0.61 -1.81 13.77
N ASN A 68 1.52 -2.55 14.40
CA ASN A 68 1.71 -3.95 14.07
C ASN A 68 0.51 -4.75 14.58
N PRO A 69 -0.20 -5.53 13.73
CA PRO A 69 -1.34 -6.33 14.15
C PRO A 69 -1.01 -7.29 15.30
N GLU A 70 0.23 -7.77 15.41
CA GLU A 70 0.68 -8.66 16.48
C GLU A 70 0.70 -7.98 17.87
N GLU A 71 0.71 -6.65 17.94
CA GLU A 71 0.52 -5.90 19.19
C GLU A 71 -0.85 -6.19 19.81
N PHE A 72 -1.84 -6.53 18.97
CA PHE A 72 -3.22 -6.70 19.37
C PHE A 72 -3.57 -8.19 19.42
N ARG A 73 -3.67 -8.74 20.63
CA ARG A 73 -4.21 -10.10 20.86
C ARG A 73 -5.75 -10.12 20.79
N ALA A 74 -6.32 -9.49 19.77
CA ALA A 74 -7.76 -9.31 19.60
C ALA A 74 -8.26 -9.87 18.27
N LYS A 75 -9.57 -10.14 18.19
CA LYS A 75 -10.24 -10.65 16.99
C LYS A 75 -11.33 -9.73 16.45
N ASN A 76 -11.56 -8.58 17.09
CA ASN A 76 -12.60 -7.66 16.72
C ASN A 76 -12.06 -6.23 16.82
N PHE A 77 -12.11 -5.53 15.70
CA PHE A 77 -11.54 -4.20 15.53
C PHE A 77 -12.57 -3.25 14.94
N ILE A 78 -12.57 -2.02 15.43
CA ILE A 78 -13.27 -0.89 14.83
C ILE A 78 -12.21 0.13 14.45
N VAL A 79 -12.19 0.55 13.19
CA VAL A 79 -11.40 1.68 12.72
C VAL A 79 -12.35 2.83 12.45
N ALA A 80 -12.30 3.83 13.30
CA ALA A 80 -13.15 5.01 13.19
C ALA A 80 -12.40 6.17 12.50
N GLY A 81 -13.13 6.87 11.63
CA GLY A 81 -12.59 7.94 10.79
C GLY A 81 -12.50 7.56 9.30
N PRO A 82 -12.24 8.54 8.42
CA PRO A 82 -11.99 8.28 7.02
C PRO A 82 -10.66 7.54 6.83
N LEU A 83 -10.69 6.45 6.08
CA LEU A 83 -9.48 5.75 5.63
C LEU A 83 -9.12 6.24 4.21
N ASP A 84 -9.06 7.57 4.07
CA ASP A 84 -8.77 8.27 2.82
C ASP A 84 -7.25 8.41 2.58
N THR A 85 -6.45 7.95 3.54
CA THR A 85 -5.00 7.88 3.40
C THR A 85 -4.63 6.70 2.53
N GLU A 86 -4.24 7.04 1.32
CA GLU A 86 -3.76 6.07 0.35
C GLU A 86 -2.34 5.65 0.74
N ILE A 87 -2.18 4.35 0.94
CA ILE A 87 -0.85 3.75 0.95
C ILE A 87 -0.42 3.67 -0.52
N PRO A 88 0.83 3.99 -0.87
CA PRO A 88 1.35 3.64 -2.18
C PRO A 88 1.11 2.14 -2.45
N PHE A 89 0.46 1.79 -3.57
CA PHE A 89 -0.03 0.46 -3.95
C PHE A 89 -1.28 -0.09 -3.24
N LEU A 90 -1.95 0.68 -2.39
CA LEU A 90 -3.08 0.18 -1.60
C LEU A 90 -4.03 1.32 -1.20
N ASN A 91 -5.23 1.35 -1.76
CA ASN A 91 -6.27 2.22 -1.22
C ASN A 91 -6.74 1.68 0.15
N GLY A 92 -7.35 2.53 0.98
CA GLY A 92 -7.78 2.13 2.33
C GLY A 92 -8.69 0.89 2.36
N ARG A 93 -9.57 0.71 1.37
CA ARG A 93 -10.46 -0.46 1.28
C ARG A 93 -9.68 -1.75 0.97
N GLU A 94 -8.76 -1.67 0.03
CA GLU A 94 -7.87 -2.77 -0.36
C GLU A 94 -7.01 -3.21 0.81
N PHE A 95 -6.41 -2.25 1.53
CA PHE A 95 -5.63 -2.59 2.71
C PHE A 95 -6.47 -3.13 3.85
N ALA A 96 -7.64 -2.56 4.14
CA ALA A 96 -8.53 -3.07 5.19
C ALA A 96 -8.96 -4.52 4.94
N SER A 97 -9.32 -4.84 3.68
CA SER A 97 -9.65 -6.20 3.26
C SER A 97 -8.48 -7.16 3.46
N SER A 98 -7.30 -6.77 3.01
CA SER A 98 -6.07 -7.57 3.14
C SER A 98 -5.64 -7.77 4.59
N TRP A 99 -5.73 -6.72 5.40
CA TRP A 99 -5.42 -6.74 6.83
C TRP A 99 -6.35 -7.68 7.58
N ALA A 100 -7.66 -7.63 7.32
CA ALA A 100 -8.64 -8.53 7.92
C ALA A 100 -8.39 -9.99 7.49
N PHE A 101 -8.04 -10.22 6.22
CA PHE A 101 -7.70 -11.53 5.69
C PHE A 101 -6.48 -12.15 6.41
N VAL A 102 -5.38 -11.39 6.53
CA VAL A 102 -4.13 -11.87 7.15
C VAL A 102 -4.32 -12.13 8.65
N THR A 103 -4.93 -11.20 9.38
CA THR A 103 -5.14 -11.32 10.83
C THR A 103 -6.26 -12.31 11.20
N GLY A 104 -7.15 -12.60 10.25
CA GLY A 104 -8.38 -13.36 10.48
C GLY A 104 -9.33 -12.69 11.48
N ALA A 105 -9.20 -11.38 11.69
CA ALA A 105 -10.00 -10.61 12.63
C ALA A 105 -11.20 -9.96 11.94
N ASN A 106 -12.30 -9.82 12.68
CA ASN A 106 -13.40 -8.96 12.25
C ASN A 106 -12.94 -7.50 12.28
N LEU A 107 -13.16 -6.79 11.19
CA LEU A 107 -12.76 -5.40 11.03
C LEU A 107 -13.97 -4.59 10.55
N VAL A 108 -14.37 -3.59 11.33
CA VAL A 108 -15.42 -2.64 10.96
C VAL A 108 -14.77 -1.29 10.68
N THR A 109 -14.98 -0.76 9.48
CA THR A 109 -14.47 0.56 9.08
C THR A 109 -15.62 1.41 8.54
N SER A 110 -15.37 2.71 8.33
CA SER A 110 -16.30 3.60 7.62
C SER A 110 -16.55 3.18 6.16
N SER A 111 -15.67 2.33 5.60
CA SER A 111 -15.70 1.91 4.19
C SER A 111 -16.20 0.49 3.97
N GLY A 112 -16.38 -0.31 5.02
CA GLY A 112 -16.90 -1.67 4.92
C GLY A 112 -16.81 -2.49 6.21
N ILE A 113 -17.47 -3.65 6.21
CA ILE A 113 -17.38 -4.66 7.28
C ILE A 113 -16.66 -5.88 6.70
N TYR A 114 -15.55 -6.29 7.30
CA TYR A 114 -14.74 -7.42 6.85
C TYR A 114 -14.76 -8.52 7.91
N ALA A 115 -15.22 -9.71 7.54
CA ALA A 115 -15.36 -10.87 8.42
C ALA A 115 -14.08 -11.73 8.45
N GLY A 116 -12.93 -11.09 8.66
CA GLY A 116 -11.62 -11.74 8.60
C GLY A 116 -11.36 -12.41 7.24
N ARG A 117 -11.04 -13.70 7.25
CA ARG A 117 -10.79 -14.49 6.04
C ARG A 117 -12.03 -14.71 5.18
N ALA A 118 -13.24 -14.50 5.71
CA ALA A 118 -14.46 -14.57 4.90
C ALA A 118 -14.66 -13.33 4.01
N GLY A 119 -13.80 -12.30 4.13
CA GLY A 119 -13.78 -11.14 3.24
C GLY A 119 -14.83 -10.07 3.57
N LEU A 120 -15.06 -9.18 2.61
CA LEU A 120 -16.02 -8.09 2.72
C LEU A 120 -17.45 -8.62 2.81
N VAL A 121 -18.19 -8.16 3.82
CA VAL A 121 -19.62 -8.41 3.95
C VAL A 121 -20.36 -7.36 3.12
N THR A 122 -21.05 -7.82 2.09
CA THR A 122 -21.88 -6.97 1.24
C THR A 122 -23.28 -6.84 1.84
N GLY A 123 -23.89 -5.66 1.67
CA GLY A 123 -25.26 -5.38 2.08
C GLY A 123 -25.95 -4.52 1.04
N SER A 124 -27.29 -4.52 1.06
CA SER A 124 -28.09 -3.69 0.16
C SER A 124 -28.29 -2.29 0.73
N GLY A 125 -27.87 -1.25 0.01
CA GLY A 125 -28.14 0.15 0.34
C GLY A 125 -26.99 0.89 1.02
N LYS A 126 -27.28 2.06 1.61
CA LYS A 126 -26.27 2.94 2.24
C LYS A 126 -25.81 2.46 3.63
N MET A 127 -26.51 1.49 4.22
CA MET A 127 -26.21 0.90 5.52
C MET A 127 -26.04 -0.61 5.33
N VAL A 128 -24.93 -1.13 5.82
CA VAL A 128 -24.65 -2.58 5.82
C VAL A 128 -24.85 -3.10 7.23
N VAL A 129 -25.69 -4.12 7.36
CA VAL A 129 -25.91 -4.87 8.60
C VAL A 129 -25.43 -6.29 8.38
N ALA A 130 -24.65 -6.82 9.31
CA ALA A 130 -23.95 -8.10 9.14
C ALA A 130 -23.85 -8.89 10.44
N ASP A 131 -24.09 -10.20 10.35
CA ASP A 131 -23.85 -11.14 11.45
C ASP A 131 -22.42 -11.68 11.44
N LEU A 132 -21.64 -11.24 12.42
CA LEU A 132 -20.24 -11.63 12.60
C LEU A 132 -20.09 -12.69 13.69
N LYS A 133 -19.25 -13.69 13.44
CA LYS A 133 -18.83 -14.64 14.47
C LYS A 133 -17.76 -13.98 15.33
N LYS A 134 -17.93 -13.98 16.66
CA LYS A 134 -17.05 -13.27 17.62
C LYS A 134 -15.56 -13.61 17.51
N ASN A 135 -15.24 -14.84 17.09
CA ASN A 135 -13.87 -15.32 16.94
C ASN A 135 -13.42 -15.40 15.47
N GLY A 136 -14.15 -14.72 14.57
CA GLY A 136 -13.97 -14.83 13.12
C GLY A 136 -14.57 -16.12 12.55
N ARG A 137 -14.40 -16.32 11.24
CA ARG A 137 -14.80 -17.54 10.50
C ARG A 137 -13.56 -18.23 9.94
N PRO A 138 -12.84 -19.05 10.72
CA PRO A 138 -11.58 -19.66 10.27
C PRO A 138 -11.76 -20.63 9.11
N ASP A 139 -12.96 -21.21 8.96
CA ASP A 139 -13.27 -22.23 7.95
C ASP A 139 -13.73 -21.65 6.61
N GLN A 140 -13.93 -20.33 6.53
CA GLN A 140 -14.32 -19.64 5.30
C GLN A 140 -13.17 -18.78 4.79
N HIS A 141 -12.81 -18.96 3.52
CA HIS A 141 -11.73 -18.24 2.85
C HIS A 141 -12.26 -17.59 1.57
N ALA A 142 -12.42 -16.28 1.62
CA ALA A 142 -12.62 -15.43 0.46
C ALA A 142 -11.31 -14.69 0.17
N SER A 143 -10.92 -14.65 -1.10
CA SER A 143 -9.77 -13.85 -1.52
C SER A 143 -10.07 -12.36 -1.30
N PRO A 144 -9.11 -11.56 -0.79
CA PRO A 144 -9.33 -10.15 -0.48
C PRO A 144 -9.29 -9.28 -1.75
N ILE A 145 -10.14 -9.60 -2.72
CA ILE A 145 -10.26 -8.91 -4.00
C ILE A 145 -11.13 -7.68 -3.81
N ILE A 146 -10.64 -6.51 -4.24
CA ILE A 146 -11.44 -5.29 -4.30
C ILE A 146 -11.65 -4.88 -5.75
N THR A 147 -12.91 -4.61 -6.10
CA THR A 147 -13.24 -3.95 -7.36
C THR A 147 -12.89 -2.46 -7.24
N PRO A 148 -12.06 -1.91 -8.14
CA PRO A 148 -11.72 -0.50 -8.09
C PRO A 148 -12.99 0.34 -8.31
N THR A 149 -13.42 1.09 -7.29
CA THR A 149 -14.46 2.10 -7.43
C THR A 149 -13.89 3.34 -8.12
N LYS A 150 -14.66 3.92 -9.06
CA LYS A 150 -14.36 5.12 -9.89
C LYS A 150 -13.06 5.84 -9.52
N LEU A 151 -12.02 5.58 -10.33
CA LEU A 151 -10.65 6.11 -10.25
C LEU A 151 -10.55 7.63 -10.54
N ASN A 152 -11.57 8.43 -10.25
CA ASN A 152 -11.65 9.83 -10.68
C ASN A 152 -10.94 10.82 -9.75
N SER A 153 -10.36 10.35 -8.64
CA SER A 153 -9.77 11.24 -7.63
C SER A 153 -8.43 10.77 -7.07
N LEU A 154 -7.78 9.79 -7.69
CA LEU A 154 -6.46 9.35 -7.22
C LEU A 154 -5.39 10.34 -7.68
N PRO A 155 -4.61 10.97 -6.77
CA PRO A 155 -3.31 11.46 -7.16
C PRO A 155 -2.52 10.25 -7.66
N GLY A 156 -2.07 10.29 -8.92
CA GLY A 156 -1.27 9.22 -9.49
C GLY A 156 -0.11 8.91 -8.56
N GLU A 157 0.02 7.63 -8.20
CA GLU A 157 1.07 7.16 -7.33
C GLU A 157 2.45 7.55 -7.88
N ASP A 158 3.32 8.09 -7.03
CA ASP A 158 4.72 8.33 -7.40
C ASP A 158 5.45 6.99 -7.42
N LEU A 159 5.71 6.51 -8.63
CA LEU A 159 6.44 5.27 -8.91
C LEU A 159 7.94 5.52 -9.08
N GLY A 160 8.43 6.75 -8.93
CA GLY A 160 9.82 7.11 -9.20
C GLY A 160 10.85 6.39 -8.33
N GLN A 161 10.43 5.81 -7.20
CA GLN A 161 11.31 5.04 -6.31
C GLN A 161 11.22 3.53 -6.51
N TYR A 162 10.34 3.05 -7.38
CA TYR A 162 10.18 1.62 -7.67
C TYR A 162 11.13 1.21 -8.78
N ILE A 163 11.72 0.02 -8.65
CA ILE A 163 12.37 -0.63 -9.78
C ILE A 163 11.27 -1.32 -10.57
N ILE A 164 11.03 -0.85 -11.80
CA ILE A 164 9.96 -1.35 -12.67
C ILE A 164 10.58 -1.97 -13.92
N ARG A 165 10.24 -3.23 -14.17
CA ARG A 165 10.56 -3.93 -15.41
C ARG A 165 9.28 -4.15 -16.22
N PRO A 166 9.24 -3.73 -17.51
CA PRO A 166 8.13 -4.05 -18.39
C PRO A 166 7.90 -5.56 -18.52
N LEU A 167 6.67 -6.02 -18.32
CA LEU A 167 6.28 -7.39 -18.58
C LEU A 167 6.21 -7.62 -20.09
N ASN A 168 6.98 -8.59 -20.59
CA ASN A 168 6.86 -9.05 -21.97
C ASN A 168 5.61 -9.94 -22.12
N LEU A 169 4.51 -9.33 -22.59
CA LEU A 169 3.23 -10.04 -22.77
C LEU A 169 3.34 -11.16 -23.81
N GLU A 170 4.11 -11.01 -24.88
CA GLU A 170 4.28 -12.05 -25.91
C GLU A 170 5.00 -13.27 -25.34
N ALA A 171 6.08 -13.05 -24.59
CA ALA A 171 6.81 -14.13 -23.91
C ALA A 171 5.93 -14.82 -22.86
N SER A 172 5.05 -14.06 -22.17
CA SER A 172 4.17 -14.60 -21.13
C SER A 172 3.16 -15.63 -21.65
N ILE A 173 2.88 -15.70 -22.96
CA ILE A 173 2.02 -16.75 -23.54
C ILE A 173 2.60 -18.15 -23.29
N ARG A 174 3.94 -18.28 -23.31
CA ARG A 174 4.66 -19.54 -23.05
C ARG A 174 5.04 -19.72 -21.58
N GLY A 175 4.71 -18.75 -20.74
CA GLY A 175 5.23 -18.63 -19.37
C GLY A 175 6.51 -17.81 -19.35
N TYR A 176 6.47 -16.70 -18.62
CA TYR A 176 7.56 -15.76 -18.46
C TYR A 176 7.99 -15.72 -17.00
N SER A 177 9.29 -15.84 -16.74
CA SER A 177 9.87 -15.72 -15.40
C SER A 177 10.87 -14.59 -15.38
N GLU A 178 10.85 -13.77 -14.34
CA GLU A 178 11.76 -12.65 -14.17
C GLU A 178 12.03 -12.42 -12.68
N THR A 179 13.27 -12.08 -12.34
CA THR A 179 13.62 -11.67 -10.98
C THR A 179 13.99 -10.20 -11.00
N VAL A 180 13.25 -9.40 -10.23
CA VAL A 180 13.49 -7.96 -10.12
C VAL A 180 13.95 -7.65 -8.69
N CYS A 181 14.99 -6.83 -8.57
CA CYS A 181 15.58 -6.49 -7.27
C CYS A 181 15.62 -4.97 -7.08
N HIS A 182 15.35 -4.52 -5.86
CA HIS A 182 15.67 -3.19 -5.38
C HIS A 182 16.68 -3.34 -4.24
N GLY A 183 17.95 -3.03 -4.53
CA GLY A 183 19.06 -3.32 -3.61
C GLY A 183 19.18 -4.83 -3.35
N GLN A 184 19.11 -5.24 -2.08
CA GLN A 184 19.19 -6.65 -1.68
C GLN A 184 17.83 -7.36 -1.65
N PHE A 185 16.73 -6.63 -1.79
CA PHE A 185 15.40 -7.20 -1.79
C PHE A 185 14.97 -7.57 -3.21
N CYS A 186 14.74 -8.86 -3.45
CA CYS A 186 14.38 -9.41 -4.75
C CYS A 186 13.02 -10.10 -4.72
N CYS A 187 12.28 -9.97 -5.82
CA CYS A 187 11.02 -10.62 -6.06
C CYS A 187 11.10 -11.44 -7.35
N ASP A 188 10.68 -12.70 -7.26
CA ASP A 188 10.56 -13.61 -8.40
C ASP A 188 9.13 -13.57 -8.91
N PHE A 189 8.98 -13.30 -10.21
CA PHE A 189 7.71 -13.24 -10.90
C PHE A 189 7.65 -14.38 -11.90
N TYR A 190 6.54 -15.12 -11.89
CA TYR A 190 6.14 -16.01 -12.96
C TYR A 190 4.77 -15.59 -13.47
N VAL A 191 4.66 -15.40 -14.78
CA VAL A 191 3.44 -14.92 -15.43
C VAL A 191 3.16 -15.75 -16.66
N LYS A 192 1.96 -16.35 -16.71
CA LYS A 192 1.44 -17.04 -17.88
C LYS A 192 0.11 -16.44 -18.31
N THR A 193 0.04 -15.99 -19.55
CA THR A 193 -1.18 -15.42 -20.14
C THR A 193 -1.70 -16.30 -21.26
N SER A 194 -2.98 -16.14 -21.61
CA SER A 194 -3.61 -16.86 -22.73
C SER A 194 -4.06 -15.91 -23.86
N TYR A 195 -3.38 -14.78 -24.05
CA TYR A 195 -3.86 -13.72 -24.93
C TYR A 195 -3.54 -13.94 -26.41
N ILE A 196 -4.56 -13.77 -27.26
CA ILE A 196 -4.55 -13.80 -28.73
C ILE A 196 -5.37 -12.56 -29.19
N GLY A 197 -4.74 -11.41 -29.44
CA GLY A 197 -5.42 -10.18 -29.91
C GLY A 197 -4.49 -8.98 -30.11
N SER A 198 -4.84 -8.04 -31.00
CA SER A 198 -3.95 -6.97 -31.50
C SER A 198 -3.68 -5.85 -30.49
N GLN A 199 -2.42 -5.35 -30.46
CA GLN A 199 -1.88 -4.19 -29.72
C GLN A 199 -2.73 -3.67 -28.55
N ASN A 200 -2.38 -4.08 -27.33
CA ASN A 200 -3.00 -3.58 -26.11
C ASN A 200 -2.56 -2.13 -25.81
N GLU A 201 -3.52 -1.24 -25.54
CA GLU A 201 -3.28 0.08 -24.94
C GLU A 201 -2.75 -0.01 -23.49
N VAL A 202 -2.84 -1.18 -22.87
CA VAL A 202 -2.43 -1.44 -21.48
C VAL A 202 -1.15 -2.27 -21.43
N SER A 203 -0.12 -1.71 -20.80
CA SER A 203 1.13 -2.37 -20.48
C SER A 203 1.15 -2.81 -19.01
N TYR A 204 1.93 -3.84 -18.70
CA TYR A 204 2.10 -4.33 -17.33
C TYR A 204 3.53 -4.13 -16.85
N GLY A 205 3.70 -3.69 -15.61
CA GLY A 205 5.00 -3.53 -14.96
C GLY A 205 5.18 -4.52 -13.81
N LEU A 206 6.34 -5.18 -13.78
CA LEU A 206 6.83 -5.92 -12.61
C LEU A 206 7.59 -4.94 -11.72
N ALA A 207 7.15 -4.75 -10.49
CA ALA A 207 7.61 -3.68 -9.66
C ALA A 207 8.06 -4.15 -8.28
N VAL A 208 9.21 -3.62 -7.86
CA VAL A 208 9.85 -3.97 -6.59
C VAL A 208 10.28 -2.72 -5.85
N PHE A 209 10.03 -2.72 -4.54
CA PHE A 209 10.43 -1.64 -3.65
C PHE A 209 10.90 -2.18 -2.31
N ASP A 210 12.01 -1.65 -1.81
CA ASP A 210 12.42 -1.76 -0.41
C ASP A 210 12.95 -0.40 0.05
N GLY A 211 12.28 0.20 1.02
CA GLY A 211 12.67 1.52 1.50
C GLY A 211 11.63 2.14 2.42
N VAL A 212 11.75 3.45 2.60
CA VAL A 212 10.86 4.25 3.44
C VAL A 212 10.07 5.21 2.55
N ARG A 213 8.75 5.26 2.70
CA ARG A 213 7.87 6.15 1.93
C ARG A 213 7.10 7.08 2.85
N ARG A 214 6.81 8.28 2.36
CA ARG A 214 5.87 9.18 3.02
C ARG A 214 4.48 8.55 3.02
N PHE A 215 3.83 8.56 4.18
CA PHE A 215 2.48 8.07 4.37
C PHE A 215 1.70 9.05 5.25
N ALA A 216 0.45 9.31 4.89
CA ALA A 216 -0.33 10.38 5.47
C ALA A 216 0.46 11.72 5.48
N ARG A 217 0.10 12.65 6.37
CA ARG A 217 0.74 13.98 6.37
C ARG A 217 2.18 13.95 6.87
N ASP A 218 2.42 13.22 7.96
CA ASP A 218 3.64 13.40 8.75
C ASP A 218 4.42 12.09 9.00
N HIS A 219 3.90 10.93 8.59
CA HIS A 219 4.57 9.65 8.84
C HIS A 219 5.47 9.24 7.67
N HIS A 220 6.57 8.56 7.99
CA HIS A 220 7.34 7.82 7.00
C HIS A 220 7.38 6.35 7.41
N ILE A 221 6.86 5.49 6.53
CA ILE A 221 6.68 4.08 6.81
C ILE A 221 7.68 3.25 6.01
N GLY A 222 8.27 2.26 6.67
CA GLY A 222 9.06 1.22 6.03
C GLY A 222 8.18 0.25 5.26
N THR A 223 8.51 0.02 3.99
CA THR A 223 7.75 -0.90 3.13
C THR A 223 8.66 -1.74 2.25
N GLN A 224 8.27 -3.00 2.07
CA GLN A 224 8.79 -3.92 1.05
C GLN A 224 7.64 -4.36 0.16
N SER A 225 7.75 -4.25 -1.16
CA SER A 225 6.65 -4.54 -2.08
C SER A 225 7.12 -5.31 -3.29
N CYS A 226 6.35 -6.34 -3.67
CA CYS A 226 6.45 -7.05 -4.95
C CYS A 226 5.09 -6.95 -5.62
N SER A 227 4.96 -6.30 -6.77
CA SER A 227 3.65 -6.16 -7.43
C SER A 227 3.74 -6.20 -8.94
N ILE A 228 2.66 -6.68 -9.55
CA ILE A 228 2.35 -6.47 -10.96
C ILE A 228 1.22 -5.47 -11.02
N PHE A 229 1.37 -4.45 -11.86
CA PHE A 229 0.30 -3.49 -12.10
C PHE A 229 0.15 -3.17 -13.58
N ALA A 230 -1.07 -2.83 -13.95
CA ALA A 230 -1.43 -2.41 -15.28
C ALA A 230 -1.33 -0.88 -15.41
N CYS A 231 -0.78 -0.37 -16.52
CA CYS A 231 -0.65 1.05 -16.85
C CYS A 231 -1.02 1.34 -18.30
N ALA A 232 -1.46 2.58 -18.57
CA ALA A 232 -1.62 3.11 -19.93
C ALA A 232 -0.27 3.42 -20.64
N GLY A 233 0.86 2.99 -20.05
CA GLY A 233 2.23 3.22 -20.53
C GLY A 233 3.22 3.22 -19.37
N LEU A 234 4.37 2.57 -19.55
CA LEU A 234 5.38 2.39 -18.50
C LEU A 234 6.44 3.51 -18.43
N TYR A 235 6.34 4.51 -19.30
CA TYR A 235 7.27 5.64 -19.39
C TYR A 235 6.88 6.82 -18.49
N LYS A 236 5.75 6.75 -17.77
CA LYS A 236 5.31 7.79 -16.85
C LYS A 236 5.67 7.37 -15.42
N ARG A 237 6.28 8.29 -14.66
CA ARG A 237 6.54 8.15 -13.21
C ARG A 237 5.25 7.98 -12.37
N SER A 238 4.09 7.99 -13.01
CA SER A 238 2.79 7.68 -12.43
C SER A 238 2.01 6.71 -13.33
N CYS A 239 1.35 5.75 -12.70
CA CYS A 239 0.52 4.78 -13.38
C CYS A 239 -0.95 5.06 -13.07
N ILE A 240 -1.66 5.66 -14.02
CA ILE A 240 -3.09 5.94 -13.90
C ILE A 240 -3.80 5.21 -15.03
N LEU A 241 -4.67 4.26 -14.68
CA LEU A 241 -5.59 3.63 -15.61
C LEU A 241 -6.97 4.29 -15.49
N GLY A 242 -7.57 4.71 -16.59
CA GLY A 242 -8.92 5.28 -16.54
C GLY A 242 -9.95 4.24 -16.05
N PRO A 243 -11.08 4.67 -15.48
CA PRO A 243 -12.14 3.79 -14.98
C PRO A 243 -12.78 2.88 -16.04
N ASN A 244 -12.58 3.16 -17.33
CA ASN A 244 -13.10 2.39 -18.44
C ASN A 244 -12.06 1.44 -19.09
N ASN A 245 -10.85 1.37 -18.53
CA ASN A 245 -9.79 0.56 -19.12
C ASN A 245 -9.94 -0.89 -18.66
N SER A 246 -10.68 -1.68 -19.43
CA SER A 246 -10.55 -3.14 -19.37
C SER A 246 -9.16 -3.51 -19.88
N THR A 247 -8.39 -4.25 -19.09
CA THR A 247 -7.06 -4.68 -19.54
C THR A 247 -7.17 -5.77 -20.62
N ASN A 248 -8.33 -6.44 -20.72
CA ASN A 248 -8.61 -7.57 -21.62
C ASN A 248 -7.54 -8.70 -21.57
N THR A 249 -6.68 -8.69 -20.56
CA THR A 249 -5.63 -9.69 -20.36
C THR A 249 -6.14 -10.79 -19.48
N HIS A 250 -6.06 -12.03 -19.99
CA HIS A 250 -6.31 -13.24 -19.24
C HIS A 250 -4.99 -13.82 -18.74
N PHE A 251 -4.82 -13.87 -17.42
CA PHE A 251 -3.70 -14.52 -16.76
C PHE A 251 -4.12 -15.94 -16.38
N GLU A 252 -3.57 -16.95 -17.05
CA GLU A 252 -3.75 -18.34 -16.66
C GLU A 252 -3.18 -18.56 -15.26
N LYS A 253 -2.00 -17.99 -15.01
CA LYS A 253 -1.30 -18.09 -13.73
C LYS A 253 -0.40 -16.88 -13.50
N ILE A 254 -0.45 -16.32 -12.30
CA ILE A 254 0.61 -15.45 -11.78
C ILE A 254 1.09 -16.04 -10.46
N THR A 255 2.40 -16.10 -10.30
CA THR A 255 3.06 -16.41 -9.04
C THR A 255 4.06 -15.29 -8.76
N ILE A 256 3.97 -14.69 -7.58
CA ILE A 256 4.96 -13.71 -7.10
C ILE A 256 5.50 -14.25 -5.78
N SER A 257 6.82 -14.31 -5.64
CA SER A 257 7.45 -14.66 -4.37
C SER A 257 8.60 -13.73 -4.02
N GLY A 258 8.84 -13.53 -2.73
CA GLY A 258 9.94 -12.71 -2.24
C GLY A 258 10.33 -13.09 -0.82
N SER A 259 11.54 -12.70 -0.42
CA SER A 259 12.05 -12.89 0.94
C SER A 259 11.87 -11.60 1.75
N PHE A 260 10.76 -11.50 2.48
CA PHE A 260 10.38 -10.30 3.23
C PHE A 260 11.01 -10.29 4.63
N THR A 261 11.23 -9.09 5.16
CA THR A 261 11.63 -8.89 6.56
C THR A 261 10.58 -9.51 7.48
N ARG A 262 11.02 -10.31 8.45
CA ARG A 262 10.15 -10.95 9.43
C ARG A 262 10.00 -10.12 10.70
N THR A 263 11.11 -9.65 11.25
CA THR A 263 11.12 -9.00 12.57
C THR A 263 10.44 -7.64 12.52
N ASN A 264 9.45 -7.45 13.40
CA ASN A 264 8.64 -6.23 13.46
C ASN A 264 8.12 -5.81 12.08
N ALA A 265 7.50 -6.77 11.39
CA ALA A 265 6.99 -6.60 10.03
C ALA A 265 5.76 -7.48 9.81
N ALA A 266 4.93 -7.11 8.83
CA ALA A 266 3.74 -7.87 8.42
C ALA A 266 3.58 -7.83 6.90
N GLN A 267 3.05 -8.89 6.31
CA GLN A 267 2.88 -9.02 4.86
C GLN A 267 1.42 -9.26 4.48
N PHE A 268 0.97 -8.60 3.43
CA PHE A 268 -0.42 -8.44 3.05
C PHE A 268 -0.59 -8.66 1.54
N PRO A 269 -1.53 -9.52 1.08
CA PRO A 269 -1.85 -9.65 -0.34
C PRO A 269 -2.50 -8.36 -0.87
N THR A 270 -2.13 -7.92 -2.07
CA THR A 270 -2.75 -6.79 -2.75
C THR A 270 -3.39 -7.27 -4.04
N VAL A 271 -4.69 -7.04 -4.20
CA VAL A 271 -5.46 -7.59 -5.30
C VAL A 271 -6.58 -6.63 -5.70
N SER A 272 -6.47 -6.13 -6.93
CA SER A 272 -7.45 -5.25 -7.53
C SER A 272 -7.80 -5.72 -8.95
N SER A 273 -9.09 -5.93 -9.20
CA SER A 273 -9.61 -6.36 -10.50
C SER A 273 -11.00 -5.82 -10.79
N THR A 274 -11.28 -5.55 -12.06
CA THR A 274 -12.61 -5.13 -12.53
C THR A 274 -13.55 -6.32 -12.84
N SER A 275 -13.08 -7.56 -12.71
CA SER A 275 -13.87 -8.77 -12.86
C SER A 275 -13.75 -9.67 -11.64
N ASP A 276 -14.66 -10.64 -11.49
CA ASP A 276 -14.56 -11.67 -10.46
C ASP A 276 -13.28 -12.48 -10.68
N VAL A 277 -12.25 -12.18 -9.90
CA VAL A 277 -11.00 -12.94 -9.87
C VAL A 277 -11.23 -14.18 -9.04
N GLN A 278 -10.76 -15.32 -9.56
CA GLN A 278 -10.84 -16.57 -8.83
C GLN A 278 -9.65 -16.76 -7.88
N LYS A 279 -9.97 -17.50 -6.82
CA LYS A 279 -9.12 -18.15 -5.81
C LYS A 279 -7.64 -17.75 -5.85
N ILE A 280 -7.27 -16.96 -4.86
CA ILE A 280 -5.90 -16.53 -4.59
C ILE A 280 -5.36 -17.33 -3.42
N THR A 281 -4.12 -17.81 -3.54
CA THR A 281 -3.38 -18.37 -2.40
C THR A 281 -2.35 -17.35 -1.94
N PHE A 282 -2.17 -17.26 -0.62
CA PHE A 282 -1.22 -16.38 0.02
C PHE A 282 -0.55 -17.16 1.14
N ASP A 283 0.69 -17.56 0.88
CA ASP A 283 1.43 -18.51 1.70
C ASP A 283 2.68 -17.84 2.25
N THR A 284 2.89 -17.98 3.56
CA THR A 284 4.06 -17.43 4.26
C THR A 284 4.82 -18.55 4.93
N ASN A 285 6.06 -18.76 4.50
CA ASN A 285 6.97 -19.74 5.09
C ASN A 285 8.15 -19.02 5.73
N THR A 286 8.37 -19.24 7.02
CA THR A 286 9.51 -18.65 7.72
C THR A 286 10.80 -19.40 7.38
N VAL A 287 11.79 -18.67 6.88
CA VAL A 287 13.12 -19.19 6.55
C VAL A 287 14.16 -18.32 7.26
N LYS A 288 14.74 -18.84 8.37
CA LYS A 288 15.67 -18.09 9.22
C LYS A 288 15.05 -16.77 9.71
N ASP A 289 15.63 -15.63 9.29
CA ASP A 289 15.27 -14.27 9.67
C ASP A 289 14.33 -13.57 8.67
N THR A 290 13.91 -14.27 7.61
CA THR A 290 12.98 -13.75 6.61
C THR A 290 11.72 -14.61 6.51
N ASN A 291 10.65 -14.00 6.02
CA ASN A 291 9.44 -14.68 5.60
C ASN A 291 9.49 -14.82 4.08
N LYS A 292 9.61 -16.05 3.57
CA LYS A 292 9.38 -16.34 2.16
C LYS A 292 7.87 -16.30 1.93
N VAL A 293 7.39 -15.22 1.30
CA VAL A 293 5.98 -15.01 1.01
C VAL A 293 5.74 -15.31 -0.46
N THR A 294 4.64 -16.01 -0.75
CA THR A 294 4.23 -16.33 -2.12
C THR A 294 2.75 -16.03 -2.27
N ILE A 295 2.40 -15.29 -3.31
CA ILE A 295 1.01 -15.06 -3.73
C ILE A 295 0.79 -15.66 -5.11
N ASN A 296 -0.29 -16.42 -5.25
CA ASN A 296 -0.66 -17.07 -6.51
C ASN A 296 -2.10 -16.74 -6.88
N VAL A 297 -2.34 -16.56 -8.18
CA VAL A 297 -3.68 -16.50 -8.75
C VAL A 297 -3.74 -17.40 -9.98
N GLU A 298 -4.84 -18.12 -10.11
CA GLU A 298 -5.17 -18.93 -11.29
C GLU A 298 -6.40 -18.32 -11.96
N ASN A 299 -6.40 -18.28 -13.30
CA ASN A 299 -7.49 -17.70 -14.10
C ASN A 299 -7.84 -16.26 -13.71
N GLY A 300 -6.83 -15.42 -13.49
CA GLY A 300 -6.99 -14.00 -13.18
C GLY A 300 -7.43 -13.20 -14.41
N ARG A 301 -8.57 -12.52 -14.31
CA ARG A 301 -9.10 -11.64 -15.36
C ARG A 301 -9.06 -10.19 -14.91
N ASN A 302 -8.85 -9.29 -15.87
CA ASN A 302 -8.84 -7.84 -15.71
C ASN A 302 -8.11 -7.34 -14.44
N LEU A 303 -6.97 -7.97 -14.15
CA LEU A 303 -6.14 -7.61 -13.01
C LEU A 303 -5.51 -6.25 -13.26
N ILE A 304 -5.80 -5.30 -12.38
CA ILE A 304 -5.19 -3.97 -12.36
C ILE A 304 -3.95 -4.00 -11.47
N ARG A 305 -4.04 -4.65 -10.31
CA ARG A 305 -2.94 -4.78 -9.35
C ARG A 305 -2.98 -6.17 -8.72
N PHE A 306 -1.82 -6.78 -8.62
CA PHE A 306 -1.66 -8.08 -7.96
C PHE A 306 -0.27 -8.15 -7.32
N GLY A 307 -0.18 -8.40 -6.03
CA GLY A 307 1.11 -8.33 -5.34
C GLY A 307 1.09 -8.64 -3.86
N ILE A 308 2.22 -8.33 -3.24
CA ILE A 308 2.50 -8.51 -1.83
C ILE A 308 3.01 -7.17 -1.32
N PHE A 309 2.31 -6.63 -0.32
CA PHE A 309 2.73 -5.44 0.40
C PHE A 309 3.21 -5.83 1.80
N GLY A 310 4.45 -5.50 2.10
CA GLY A 310 5.09 -5.71 3.39
C GLY A 310 5.26 -4.40 4.14
N ARG A 311 4.76 -4.32 5.37
CA ARG A 311 5.11 -3.27 6.34
C ARG A 311 6.31 -3.70 7.16
N VAL A 312 7.31 -2.82 7.27
CA VAL A 312 8.50 -3.02 8.09
C VAL A 312 8.54 -1.91 9.13
N TYR A 313 7.87 -2.12 10.26
CA TYR A 313 7.65 -1.11 11.30
C TYR A 313 8.97 -0.64 11.96
N SER A 314 10.02 -1.47 11.92
CA SER A 314 11.36 -1.10 12.42
C SER A 314 12.08 -0.06 11.56
N LYS A 315 11.68 0.14 10.31
CA LYS A 315 12.22 1.16 9.39
C LYS A 315 11.41 2.46 9.43
N ASP A 316 10.34 2.54 10.22
CA ASP A 316 9.54 3.76 10.34
C ASP A 316 10.40 4.87 10.96
N PHE A 317 10.30 6.08 10.41
CA PHE A 317 11.02 7.25 10.92
C PHE A 317 10.10 8.46 10.96
N ASP A 318 9.95 9.03 12.15
CA ASP A 318 9.33 10.33 12.31
C ASP A 318 10.42 11.39 12.14
N ARG A 319 10.25 12.31 11.19
CA ARG A 319 11.12 13.48 11.04
C ARG A 319 10.89 14.43 12.22
N LYS A 320 11.31 14.02 13.42
CA LYS A 320 11.44 14.92 14.55
C LYS A 320 12.55 15.90 14.18
N GLY A 321 12.20 17.17 14.07
CA GLY A 321 13.16 18.26 13.87
C GLY A 321 14.13 18.33 15.05
N ASN A 322 15.18 17.51 15.01
CA ASN A 322 16.44 17.77 15.69
C ASN A 322 17.50 17.85 14.61
N SER A 323 17.77 19.07 14.17
CA SER A 323 19.07 19.43 13.61
C SER A 323 20.13 19.20 14.68
N THR A 324 20.56 17.95 14.84
CA THR A 324 21.83 17.61 15.47
C THR A 324 22.69 17.02 14.36
N ASN A 325 23.34 17.92 13.62
CA ASN A 325 24.62 17.88 12.90
C ASN A 325 25.25 16.54 12.40
N ASN A 326 24.50 15.45 12.27
CA ASN A 326 24.95 14.21 11.64
C ASN A 326 24.16 13.88 10.36
N ALA A 327 23.26 14.78 9.94
CA ALA A 327 22.48 14.64 8.71
C ALA A 327 23.23 15.08 7.44
N MET A 328 24.49 15.53 7.57
CA MET A 328 25.25 16.06 6.44
C MET A 328 26.12 15.00 5.73
N GLU A 329 26.30 13.80 6.29
CA GLU A 329 27.10 12.75 5.64
C GLU A 329 26.27 11.86 4.71
N ASN A 330 25.00 11.60 5.04
CA ASN A 330 24.10 10.80 4.18
C ASN A 330 23.34 11.61 3.11
N HIS A 331 23.48 12.95 3.11
CA HIS A 331 22.80 13.78 2.11
C HIS A 331 23.61 13.88 0.81
N TYR A 332 24.94 13.74 0.87
CA TYR A 332 25.77 13.86 -0.33
C TYR A 332 25.71 12.62 -1.24
N ASP A 333 25.60 11.40 -0.69
CA ASP A 333 25.44 10.19 -1.53
C ASP A 333 24.09 10.11 -2.25
N TYR A 334 23.07 10.87 -1.80
CA TYR A 334 21.75 10.89 -2.43
C TYR A 334 21.65 11.87 -3.61
N PHE A 335 22.54 12.86 -3.70
CA PHE A 335 22.57 13.82 -4.81
C PHE A 335 23.55 13.44 -5.93
N PHE A 336 24.44 12.48 -5.70
CA PHE A 336 25.44 12.06 -6.68
C PHE A 336 25.24 10.60 -7.11
N THR A 337 24.13 10.32 -7.77
CA THR A 337 24.00 9.13 -8.63
C THR A 337 23.43 9.55 -9.99
N GLU A 338 23.76 8.75 -11.01
CA GLU A 338 23.63 8.86 -12.49
C GLU A 338 22.68 9.92 -13.10
N ASP A 339 21.58 10.28 -12.44
CA ASP A 339 20.61 11.31 -12.83
C ASP A 339 21.24 12.72 -13.03
N PHE A 340 22.24 13.10 -12.23
CA PHE A 340 22.91 14.40 -12.42
C PHE A 340 23.75 14.38 -13.70
N GLN A 341 24.39 13.25 -14.02
CA GLN A 341 25.21 13.13 -15.22
C GLN A 341 24.34 13.11 -16.48
N GLU A 342 23.20 12.41 -16.48
CA GLU A 342 22.24 12.46 -17.59
C GLU A 342 21.61 13.84 -17.77
N PHE A 343 21.31 14.56 -16.68
CA PHE A 343 20.81 15.93 -16.76
C PHE A 343 21.84 16.88 -17.39
N PHE A 344 23.10 16.79 -16.97
CA PHE A 344 24.18 17.62 -17.54
C PHE A 344 24.51 17.23 -18.97
N ASP A 345 24.49 15.93 -19.33
CA ASP A 345 24.67 15.49 -20.72
C ASP A 345 23.54 16.00 -21.62
N TYR A 346 22.28 15.93 -21.16
CA TYR A 346 21.13 16.47 -21.89
C TYR A 346 21.23 18.00 -22.07
N LEU A 347 21.58 18.72 -21.00
CA LEU A 347 21.74 20.18 -21.04
C LEU A 347 22.91 20.58 -21.95
N TRP A 348 24.01 19.85 -21.89
CA TRP A 348 25.22 20.09 -22.67
C TRP A 348 24.99 19.83 -24.17
N ILE A 349 24.28 18.76 -24.53
CA ILE A 349 23.87 18.48 -25.92
C ILE A 349 23.02 19.63 -26.47
N ARG A 350 22.03 20.12 -25.70
CA ARG A 350 21.15 21.20 -26.15
C ARG A 350 21.86 22.54 -26.29
N ILE A 351 22.76 22.87 -25.36
CA ILE A 351 23.57 24.09 -25.43
C ILE A 351 24.50 24.02 -26.65
N ARG A 352 25.13 22.87 -26.91
CA ARG A 352 26.06 22.71 -28.04
C ARG A 352 25.36 22.82 -29.39
N ILE A 353 24.14 22.29 -29.52
CA ILE A 353 23.30 22.46 -30.72
C ILE A 353 22.96 23.94 -30.93
N MET A 354 22.55 24.65 -29.87
CA MET A 354 22.27 26.08 -29.97
C MET A 354 23.50 26.90 -30.35
N ILE A 355 24.67 26.61 -29.78
CA ILE A 355 25.92 27.29 -30.14
C ILE A 355 26.24 27.04 -31.62
N PHE A 356 26.12 25.80 -32.10
CA PHE A 356 26.37 25.48 -33.52
C PHE A 356 25.42 26.21 -34.46
N ILE A 357 24.11 26.25 -34.14
CA ILE A 357 23.11 26.96 -34.96
C ILE A 357 23.41 28.45 -34.99
N VAL A 358 23.72 29.06 -33.84
CA VAL A 358 24.07 30.48 -33.74
C VAL A 358 25.37 30.78 -34.49
N SER A 359 26.39 29.92 -34.40
CA SER A 359 27.64 30.10 -35.15
C SER A 359 27.44 30.02 -36.66
N ILE A 360 26.60 29.12 -37.17
CA ILE A 360 26.24 29.06 -38.60
C ILE A 360 25.50 30.33 -39.02
N TYR A 361 24.54 30.79 -38.22
CA TYR A 361 23.75 31.98 -38.52
C TYR A 361 24.60 33.26 -38.52
N VAL A 362 25.61 33.34 -37.63
CA VAL A 362 26.56 34.47 -37.60
C VAL A 362 27.53 34.41 -38.78
N LEU A 363 27.93 33.22 -39.24
CA LEU A 363 28.78 33.04 -40.42
C LEU A 363 28.05 33.28 -41.76
N GLU A 364 26.72 33.11 -41.82
CA GLU A 364 25.92 33.49 -43.00
C GLU A 364 25.61 34.99 -43.07
N MET A 365 25.78 35.74 -41.96
CA MET A 365 25.55 37.19 -41.90
C MET A 365 26.84 38.04 -41.94
N LEU A 366 28.00 37.40 -42.10
CA LEU A 366 29.30 38.01 -42.45
C LEU A 366 29.62 37.70 -43.90
#